data_AF-A0AAV0XM05-F1
#
_entry.id   AF-A0AAV0XM05-F1
#
_cell.length_a   1.000
_cell.length_b   1.000
_cell.length_c   1.000
_cell.angle_alpha   90.00
_cell.angle_beta   90.00
_cell.angle_gamma   90.00
#
_symmetry.space_group_name_H-M   'P 1'
#
loop_
_entity.id
_entity.type
_entity.pdbx_description
1 polymer ?
#
loop_
_entity_poly.entity_id
_entity_poly.type
_entity_poly.pdbx_seq_one_letter_code
_entity_poly.pdbx_strand_id
1 'polypeptide(L)'
;MSYHYDENELLRSLGVSSDGLQKESSNPVVCKKKKTTTPYDRYMKTCRRIRMEMLSRPMCRKLRPWPNPKLEGPFVISRAALKAKLTDRLAYLAIPKEESDSWKSYYSPTVSRGNKIKIISERLNALSKPKPCIDDMDENIVSTRFKSKNEWLAYMKKLKIFGAPRRTPPSPLEPKRKKKPLETIMTRLEPLSLPLNRPPNMNEKTYEELYTIKSAVLKHNASDRTKNLAVAKPLNEETLMDINYNPLDKLVNAKKYIATDRIKELSMPKVRETPKTFDVKADAFSVNPNALKAWCSPRIKRLARPIIRD
;
A
#
# COMPACT_ATOMS: atom_id res chain seq x y z
N MET A 1 -34.55 36.28 -5.40
CA MET A 1 -35.18 35.16 -6.12
C MET A 1 -34.58 33.88 -5.59
N SER A 2 -35.28 33.17 -4.70
CA SER A 2 -34.81 31.87 -4.18
C SER A 2 -35.22 30.77 -5.15
N TYR A 3 -34.24 30.00 -5.62
CA TYR A 3 -34.50 28.81 -6.42
C TYR A 3 -34.94 27.69 -5.48
N HIS A 4 -36.24 27.50 -5.34
CA HIS A 4 -36.81 26.31 -4.73
C HIS A 4 -36.63 25.17 -5.75
N TYR A 5 -35.62 24.33 -5.55
CA TYR A 5 -35.50 23.09 -6.33
C TYR A 5 -36.53 22.09 -5.81
N ASP A 6 -37.44 21.70 -6.68
CA ASP A 6 -38.46 20.70 -6.42
C ASP A 6 -37.79 19.32 -6.49
N GLU A 7 -37.47 18.72 -5.33
CA GLU A 7 -36.74 17.44 -5.22
C GLU A 7 -37.42 16.28 -6.00
N ASN A 8 -38.70 16.47 -6.35
CA ASN A 8 -39.50 15.52 -7.12
C ASN A 8 -39.18 15.50 -8.61
N GLU A 9 -38.49 16.51 -9.15
CA GLU A 9 -38.14 16.58 -10.58
C GLU A 9 -36.99 15.61 -10.91
N LEU A 10 -36.04 15.45 -9.97
CA LEU A 10 -34.91 14.54 -10.12
C LEU A 10 -35.35 13.07 -10.09
N LEU A 11 -36.35 12.74 -9.27
CA LEU A 11 -36.92 11.38 -9.21
C LEU A 11 -37.74 11.02 -10.45
N ARG A 12 -38.42 11.99 -11.08
CA ARG A 12 -39.11 11.77 -12.37
C ARG A 12 -38.14 11.52 -13.52
N SER A 13 -36.99 12.19 -13.54
CA SER A 13 -35.96 12.00 -14.58
C SER A 13 -35.32 10.60 -14.57
N LEU A 14 -35.45 9.85 -13.45
CA LEU A 14 -34.89 8.51 -13.27
C LEU A 14 -35.86 7.38 -13.64
N GLY A 15 -37.07 7.68 -14.13
CA GLY A 15 -38.01 6.67 -14.65
C GLY A 15 -38.55 5.68 -13.62
N VAL A 16 -38.45 6.00 -12.31
CA VAL A 16 -38.95 5.14 -11.24
C VAL A 16 -40.46 5.35 -11.11
N SER A 17 -41.25 4.48 -11.76
CA SER A 17 -42.71 4.44 -11.59
C SER A 17 -43.08 4.11 -10.14
N SER A 18 -44.00 4.89 -9.58
CA SER A 18 -44.52 4.79 -8.20
C SER A 18 -45.36 3.55 -7.93
N ASP A 19 -45.65 2.73 -8.94
CA ASP A 19 -46.83 1.85 -8.92
C ASP A 19 -46.53 0.42 -8.41
N GLY A 20 -45.30 0.14 -7.95
CA GLY A 20 -44.87 -1.20 -7.55
C GLY A 20 -45.07 -1.60 -6.09
N LEU A 21 -45.76 -0.81 -5.26
CA LEU A 21 -45.76 -0.98 -3.79
C LEU A 21 -47.04 -1.57 -3.16
N GLN A 22 -47.93 -2.18 -3.95
CA GLN A 22 -49.09 -2.88 -3.39
C GLN A 22 -49.33 -4.24 -4.03
N LYS A 23 -48.85 -5.31 -3.37
CA LYS A 23 -49.45 -6.65 -3.32
C LYS A 23 -48.57 -7.57 -2.46
N GLU A 24 -48.93 -7.71 -1.17
CA GLU A 24 -48.51 -8.85 -0.34
C GLU A 24 -49.78 -9.54 0.19
N SER A 25 -50.05 -10.75 -0.29
CA SER A 25 -51.10 -11.62 0.25
C SER A 25 -50.50 -12.67 1.21
N SER A 26 -50.91 -12.55 2.46
CA SER A 26 -51.23 -13.61 3.44
C SER A 26 -50.46 -14.94 3.42
N ASN A 27 -49.63 -15.15 4.45
CA ASN A 27 -49.41 -16.45 5.09
C ASN A 27 -49.17 -16.23 6.60
N PRO A 28 -49.90 -16.91 7.52
CA PRO A 28 -49.78 -16.68 8.95
C PRO A 28 -48.79 -17.67 9.58
N VAL A 29 -47.52 -17.29 9.69
CA VAL A 29 -46.54 -18.06 10.49
C VAL A 29 -45.69 -17.11 11.32
N VAL A 30 -45.89 -17.20 12.64
CA VAL A 30 -45.04 -16.72 13.75
C VAL A 30 -44.64 -15.24 13.66
N CYS A 31 -45.47 -14.41 14.29
CA CYS A 31 -45.27 -12.97 14.50
C CYS A 31 -44.05 -12.69 15.40
N LYS A 32 -42.84 -12.73 14.83
CA LYS A 32 -41.73 -11.93 15.35
C LYS A 32 -42.12 -10.47 15.14
N LYS A 33 -42.22 -9.69 16.22
CA LYS A 33 -42.48 -8.24 16.18
C LYS A 33 -41.56 -7.61 15.13
N LYS A 34 -42.10 -7.31 13.95
CA LYS A 34 -41.35 -6.68 12.86
C LYS A 34 -40.93 -5.31 13.40
N LYS A 35 -39.63 -5.13 13.66
CA LYS A 35 -39.09 -3.82 14.05
C LYS A 35 -39.54 -2.81 12.99
N THR A 36 -40.34 -1.84 13.40
CA THR A 36 -40.77 -0.75 12.55
C THR A 36 -39.52 -0.06 12.04
N THR A 37 -39.32 -0.08 10.73
CA THR A 37 -38.13 0.50 10.10
C THR A 37 -38.22 2.00 10.31
N THR A 38 -37.26 2.58 11.02
CA THR A 38 -37.27 4.01 11.31
C THR A 38 -37.20 4.80 9.99
N PRO A 39 -37.72 6.04 9.93
CA PRO A 39 -37.59 6.89 8.73
C PRO A 39 -36.12 7.02 8.27
N TYR A 40 -35.20 7.04 9.23
CA TYR A 40 -33.75 7.05 9.00
C TYR A 40 -33.25 5.78 8.30
N ASP A 41 -33.70 4.59 8.70
CA ASP A 41 -33.32 3.33 8.04
C ASP A 41 -33.81 3.27 6.59
N ARG A 42 -34.97 3.86 6.30
CA ARG A 42 -35.51 3.97 4.94
C ARG A 42 -34.63 4.88 4.09
N TYR A 43 -34.25 6.05 4.63
CA TYR A 43 -33.31 6.98 3.99
C TYR A 43 -31.93 6.35 3.73
N MET A 44 -31.38 5.62 4.69
CA MET A 44 -30.09 4.93 4.51
C MET A 44 -30.16 3.82 3.45
N LYS A 45 -31.29 3.10 3.36
CA LYS A 45 -31.52 2.10 2.31
C LYS A 45 -31.60 2.75 0.92
N THR A 46 -32.25 3.90 0.78
CA THR A 46 -32.31 4.63 -0.50
C THR A 46 -30.94 5.17 -0.90
N CYS A 47 -30.19 5.80 0.01
CA CYS A 47 -28.83 6.26 -0.26
C CYS A 47 -27.90 5.12 -0.66
N ARG A 48 -28.02 3.96 -0.01
CA ARG A 48 -27.22 2.78 -0.36
C ARG A 48 -27.55 2.26 -1.75
N ARG A 49 -28.83 2.24 -2.13
CA ARG A 49 -29.28 1.80 -3.47
C ARG A 49 -28.77 2.75 -4.56
N ILE A 50 -28.91 4.06 -4.36
CA ILE A 50 -28.39 5.09 -5.29
C ILE A 50 -26.87 4.99 -5.44
N ARG A 51 -26.13 4.78 -4.33
CA ARG A 51 -24.68 4.63 -4.38
C ARG A 51 -24.25 3.37 -5.14
N MET A 52 -24.92 2.24 -4.90
CA MET A 52 -24.66 1.01 -5.64
C MET A 52 -24.93 1.18 -7.13
N GLU A 53 -25.99 1.91 -7.48
CA GLU A 53 -26.31 2.23 -8.88
C GLU A 53 -25.22 3.12 -9.51
N MET A 54 -24.81 4.20 -8.82
CA MET A 54 -23.72 5.06 -9.29
C MET A 54 -22.40 4.30 -9.50
N LEU A 55 -22.07 3.37 -8.59
CA LEU A 55 -20.86 2.55 -8.70
C LEU A 55 -20.97 1.46 -9.77
N SER A 56 -22.18 0.99 -10.06
CA SER A 56 -22.42 -0.02 -11.10
C SER A 56 -22.35 0.56 -12.52
N ARG A 57 -22.54 1.88 -12.67
CA ARG A 57 -22.36 2.55 -13.96
C ARG A 57 -20.86 2.60 -14.27
N PRO A 58 -20.40 2.06 -15.40
CA PRO A 58 -19.00 2.17 -15.77
C PRO A 58 -18.66 3.65 -15.89
N MET A 59 -17.70 4.13 -15.08
CA MET A 59 -17.21 5.49 -15.22
C MET A 59 -16.64 5.64 -16.62
N CYS A 60 -17.34 6.33 -17.51
CA CYS A 60 -16.83 6.79 -18.79
C CYS A 60 -15.73 7.82 -18.51
N ARG A 61 -14.53 7.35 -18.17
CA ARG A 61 -13.33 8.17 -18.25
C ARG A 61 -13.19 8.50 -19.73
N LYS A 62 -13.29 9.78 -20.08
CA LYS A 62 -12.76 10.28 -21.34
C LYS A 62 -11.25 10.08 -21.26
N LEU A 63 -10.79 8.85 -21.48
CA LEU A 63 -9.41 8.60 -21.85
C LEU A 63 -9.15 9.56 -23.00
N ARG A 64 -8.02 10.29 -22.97
CA ARG A 64 -7.56 10.96 -24.19
C ARG A 64 -7.69 9.92 -25.31
N PRO A 65 -8.27 10.26 -26.48
CA PRO A 65 -8.32 9.32 -27.58
C PRO A 65 -6.92 8.72 -27.69
N TRP A 66 -6.85 7.40 -27.54
CA TRP A 66 -5.60 6.66 -27.62
C TRP A 66 -4.83 7.24 -28.79
N PRO A 67 -3.56 7.68 -28.60
CA PRO A 67 -2.86 8.44 -29.63
C PRO A 67 -3.01 7.69 -30.94
N ASN A 68 -3.59 8.39 -31.93
CA ASN A 68 -3.91 7.79 -33.20
C ASN A 68 -2.57 7.30 -33.79
N PRO A 69 -2.38 5.99 -34.02
CA PRO A 69 -1.08 5.46 -34.46
C PRO A 69 -0.67 5.97 -35.85
N LYS A 70 -1.58 6.67 -36.54
CA LYS A 70 -1.35 7.35 -37.82
C LYS A 70 -0.85 8.80 -37.67
N LEU A 71 -1.07 9.44 -36.52
CA LEU A 71 -0.76 10.86 -36.26
C LEU A 71 0.55 11.05 -35.47
N GLU A 72 0.88 10.12 -34.59
CA GLU A 72 2.22 10.03 -34.04
C GLU A 72 3.08 9.28 -35.06
N GLY A 73 4.07 9.97 -35.65
CA GLY A 73 5.05 9.33 -36.53
C GLY A 73 5.75 8.16 -35.83
N PRO A 74 6.48 7.31 -36.56
CA PRO A 74 7.18 6.17 -35.96
C PRO A 74 7.99 6.66 -34.76
N PHE A 75 7.74 6.08 -33.58
CA PHE A 75 8.48 6.43 -32.37
C PHE A 75 9.96 6.39 -32.71
N VAL A 76 10.65 7.52 -32.57
CA VAL A 76 12.08 7.59 -32.84
C VAL A 76 12.77 6.85 -31.71
N ILE A 77 12.96 5.54 -31.92
CA ILE A 77 13.69 4.69 -30.97
C ILE A 77 15.12 5.21 -30.95
N SER A 78 15.63 5.54 -29.78
CA SER A 78 17.00 6.00 -29.65
C SER A 78 17.97 4.92 -30.14
N ARG A 79 19.08 5.32 -30.78
CA ARG A 79 20.12 4.37 -31.21
C ARG A 79 20.65 3.52 -30.06
N ALA A 80 20.63 4.05 -28.83
CA ALA A 80 21.00 3.33 -27.63
C ALA A 80 19.99 2.21 -27.31
N ALA A 81 18.69 2.47 -27.41
CA ALA A 81 17.66 1.45 -27.21
C ALA A 81 17.73 0.33 -28.27
N LEU A 82 18.04 0.66 -29.53
CA LEU A 82 18.27 -0.33 -30.58
C LEU A 82 19.50 -1.22 -30.33
N LYS A 83 20.52 -0.69 -29.64
CA LYS A 83 21.75 -1.41 -29.30
C LYS A 83 21.71 -2.06 -27.91
N ALA A 84 20.66 -1.81 -27.13
CA ALA A 84 20.55 -2.31 -25.77
C ALA A 84 20.33 -3.82 -25.80
N LYS A 85 21.21 -4.56 -25.12
CA LYS A 85 21.00 -5.98 -24.86
C LYS A 85 20.06 -6.13 -23.67
N LEU A 86 19.10 -7.05 -23.79
CA LEU A 86 18.23 -7.42 -22.67
C LEU A 86 19.10 -8.00 -21.55
N THR A 87 18.81 -7.64 -20.30
CA THR A 87 19.46 -8.27 -19.15
C THR A 87 18.88 -9.67 -18.93
N ASP A 88 19.68 -10.59 -18.41
CA ASP A 88 19.24 -11.99 -18.16
C ASP A 88 17.96 -12.07 -17.33
N ARG A 89 17.81 -11.14 -16.36
CA ARG A 89 16.61 -11.02 -15.55
C ARG A 89 15.38 -10.63 -16.38
N LEU A 90 15.51 -9.66 -17.29
CA LEU A 90 14.40 -9.27 -18.16
C LEU A 90 14.08 -10.39 -19.16
N ALA A 91 15.08 -11.13 -19.62
CA ALA A 91 14.88 -12.30 -20.47
C ALA A 91 14.10 -13.39 -19.71
N TYR A 92 14.45 -13.65 -18.45
CA TYR A 92 13.72 -14.57 -17.59
C TYR A 92 12.27 -14.14 -17.35
N LEU A 93 12.03 -12.86 -17.07
CA LEU A 93 10.68 -12.33 -16.83
C LEU A 93 9.81 -12.32 -18.10
N ALA A 94 10.41 -12.29 -19.28
CA ALA A 94 9.70 -12.37 -20.55
C ALA A 94 9.20 -13.79 -20.87
N ILE A 95 9.67 -14.82 -20.14
CA ILE A 95 9.18 -16.19 -20.31
C ILE A 95 7.77 -16.26 -19.72
N PRO A 96 6.74 -16.60 -20.52
CA PRO A 96 5.39 -16.75 -20.01
C PRO A 96 5.36 -17.86 -18.97
N LYS A 97 4.67 -17.63 -17.86
CA LYS A 97 4.54 -18.61 -16.81
C LYS A 97 3.59 -19.72 -17.28
N GLU A 98 4.09 -20.94 -17.40
CA GLU A 98 3.26 -22.11 -17.68
C GLU A 98 2.32 -22.35 -16.49
N GLU A 99 1.02 -22.19 -16.71
CA GLU A 99 0.01 -22.50 -15.71
C GLU A 99 -0.28 -24.00 -15.73
N SER A 100 -0.15 -24.66 -14.58
CA SER A 100 -0.52 -26.07 -14.46
C SER A 100 -2.04 -26.24 -14.49
N ASP A 101 -2.55 -27.26 -15.21
CA ASP A 101 -3.99 -27.54 -15.33
C ASP A 101 -4.74 -27.76 -14.00
N SER A 102 -4.02 -27.84 -12.88
CA SER A 102 -4.56 -27.99 -11.52
C SER A 102 -5.60 -26.93 -11.15
N TRP A 103 -5.53 -25.73 -11.70
CA TRP A 103 -6.49 -24.65 -11.42
C TRP A 103 -7.88 -24.92 -11.99
N LYS A 104 -8.02 -25.72 -13.06
CA LYS A 104 -9.34 -26.11 -13.61
C LYS A 104 -10.17 -26.94 -12.61
N SER A 105 -9.51 -27.71 -11.74
CA SER A 105 -10.20 -28.51 -10.72
C SER A 105 -10.81 -27.67 -9.59
N TYR A 106 -10.26 -26.49 -9.30
CA TYR A 106 -10.74 -25.60 -8.24
C TYR A 106 -12.05 -24.88 -8.59
N TYR A 107 -12.32 -24.67 -9.88
CA TYR A 107 -13.53 -23.99 -10.35
C TYR A 107 -14.63 -24.95 -10.80
N SER A 108 -14.41 -26.25 -10.72
CA SER A 108 -15.45 -27.25 -11.01
C SER A 108 -16.39 -27.36 -9.80
N PRO A 109 -17.69 -27.00 -9.92
CA PRO A 109 -18.64 -27.08 -8.81
C PRO A 109 -18.77 -28.54 -8.37
N THR A 110 -18.47 -28.83 -7.10
CA THR A 110 -18.67 -30.17 -6.54
C THR A 110 -20.16 -30.42 -6.36
N VAL A 111 -20.76 -31.15 -7.32
CA VAL A 111 -22.15 -31.61 -7.21
C VAL A 111 -22.23 -32.61 -6.06
N SER A 112 -22.92 -32.24 -4.98
CA SER A 112 -23.10 -33.09 -3.80
C SER A 112 -23.96 -34.30 -4.16
N ARG A 113 -23.33 -35.48 -4.31
CA ARG A 113 -24.06 -36.74 -4.38
C ARG A 113 -24.59 -37.09 -2.99
N GLY A 114 -25.88 -37.43 -2.97
CA GLY A 114 -26.76 -37.51 -1.80
C GLY A 114 -26.30 -38.38 -0.63
N ASN A 115 -26.92 -38.08 0.51
CA ASN A 115 -26.68 -38.61 1.85
C ASN A 115 -26.75 -40.14 1.91
N LYS A 116 -25.59 -40.81 1.78
CA LYS A 116 -25.43 -42.17 2.27
C LYS A 116 -24.98 -42.09 3.73
N ILE A 117 -25.80 -42.62 4.63
CA ILE A 117 -25.47 -42.77 6.06
C ILE A 117 -24.22 -43.65 6.13
N LYS A 118 -23.09 -43.05 6.51
CA LYS A 118 -21.80 -43.75 6.56
C LYS A 118 -21.75 -44.58 7.83
N ILE A 119 -21.72 -45.90 7.67
CA ILE A 119 -21.38 -46.83 8.75
C ILE A 119 -19.99 -46.45 9.25
N ILE A 120 -19.87 -46.12 10.53
CA ILE A 120 -18.63 -45.62 11.14
C ILE A 120 -17.69 -46.81 11.26
N SER A 121 -16.57 -46.79 10.51
CA SER A 121 -15.55 -47.82 10.58
C SER A 121 -14.99 -47.95 12.00
N GLU A 122 -14.65 -49.16 12.45
CA GLU A 122 -14.06 -49.42 13.78
C GLU A 122 -12.85 -48.53 14.08
N ARG A 123 -12.08 -48.14 13.05
CA ARG A 123 -10.97 -47.18 13.18
C ARG A 123 -11.40 -45.80 13.65
N LEU A 124 -12.55 -45.29 13.21
CA LEU A 124 -13.11 -44.02 13.68
C LEU A 124 -13.55 -44.11 15.13
N ASN A 125 -14.09 -45.27 15.55
CA ASN A 125 -14.38 -45.54 16.96
C ASN A 125 -13.11 -45.67 17.82
N ALA A 126 -12.01 -46.20 17.27
CA ALA A 126 -10.72 -46.25 17.97
C ALA A 126 -10.11 -44.84 18.12
N LEU A 127 -10.24 -43.99 17.09
CA LEU A 127 -9.77 -42.59 17.11
C LEU A 127 -10.65 -41.67 17.95
N SER A 128 -11.91 -42.03 18.19
CA SER A 128 -12.82 -41.25 19.02
C SER A 128 -12.58 -41.47 20.52
N LYS A 129 -11.86 -42.52 20.91
CA LYS A 129 -11.43 -42.69 22.30
C LYS A 129 -10.28 -41.70 22.57
N PRO A 130 -10.38 -40.83 23.60
CA PRO A 130 -9.31 -39.91 23.95
C PRO A 130 -8.07 -40.72 24.33
N LYS A 131 -6.91 -40.32 23.81
CA LYS A 131 -5.65 -40.92 24.26
C LYS A 131 -5.47 -40.56 25.74
N PRO A 132 -5.08 -41.52 26.61
CA PRO A 132 -4.80 -41.19 28.01
C PRO A 132 -3.73 -40.10 28.03
N CYS A 133 -4.05 -39.01 28.73
CA CYS A 133 -3.12 -37.92 28.97
C CYS A 133 -2.03 -38.46 29.88
N ILE A 134 -0.79 -38.46 29.39
CA ILE A 134 0.36 -38.85 30.19
C ILE A 134 0.69 -37.61 31.04
N ASP A 135 -0.06 -37.41 32.12
CA ASP A 135 0.09 -36.23 32.97
C ASP A 135 1.14 -36.41 34.08
N ASP A 136 1.68 -37.61 34.28
CA ASP A 136 2.74 -37.87 35.26
C ASP A 136 3.96 -38.53 34.61
N MET A 137 4.87 -37.70 34.08
CA MET A 137 6.24 -38.12 33.77
C MET A 137 7.22 -37.20 34.50
N ASP A 138 7.06 -37.09 35.82
CA ASP A 138 8.01 -36.39 36.68
C ASP A 138 9.28 -37.20 36.97
N GLU A 139 9.39 -38.45 36.51
CA GLU A 139 10.58 -39.26 36.79
C GLU A 139 11.07 -39.98 35.53
N ASN A 140 12.32 -39.66 35.15
CA ASN A 140 13.12 -40.35 34.13
C ASN A 140 12.92 -39.95 32.66
N ILE A 141 12.82 -38.65 32.37
CA ILE A 141 13.41 -38.16 31.11
C ILE A 141 14.94 -38.17 31.29
N VAL A 142 15.52 -39.38 31.31
CA VAL A 142 16.93 -39.54 30.98
C VAL A 142 17.02 -39.20 29.50
N SER A 143 17.21 -37.91 29.21
CA SER A 143 17.50 -37.44 27.87
C SER A 143 18.65 -38.28 27.34
N THR A 144 18.36 -39.20 26.42
CA THR A 144 19.33 -40.11 25.77
C THR A 144 20.46 -39.36 25.04
N ARG A 145 20.35 -38.02 24.93
CA ARG A 145 21.37 -37.13 24.36
C ARG A 145 22.50 -36.73 25.29
N PHE A 146 22.33 -36.75 26.61
CA PHE A 146 23.38 -36.33 27.55
C PHE A 146 23.95 -37.56 28.24
N LYS A 147 25.27 -37.73 28.19
CA LYS A 147 25.94 -38.91 28.75
C LYS A 147 26.06 -38.82 30.27
N SER A 148 25.99 -37.61 30.82
CA SER A 148 26.11 -37.37 32.27
C SER A 148 25.18 -36.26 32.77
N LYS A 149 24.83 -36.32 34.06
CA LYS A 149 24.05 -35.28 34.76
C LYS A 149 24.76 -33.92 34.75
N ASN A 150 26.08 -33.93 34.73
CA ASN A 150 26.90 -32.72 34.68
C ASN A 150 26.80 -32.00 33.33
N GLU A 151 26.76 -32.73 32.22
CA GLU A 151 26.52 -32.17 30.88
C GLU A 151 25.15 -31.51 30.80
N TRP A 152 24.12 -32.13 31.38
CA TRP A 152 22.77 -31.56 31.42
C TRP A 152 22.75 -30.26 32.25
N LEU A 153 23.39 -30.24 33.42
CA LEU A 153 23.49 -29.02 34.24
C LEU A 153 24.26 -27.92 33.51
N ALA A 154 25.33 -28.26 32.79
CA ALA A 154 26.09 -27.31 31.97
C ALA A 154 25.25 -26.76 30.81
N TYR A 155 24.43 -27.61 30.18
CA TYR A 155 23.50 -27.23 29.13
C TYR A 155 22.42 -26.28 29.64
N MET A 156 21.83 -26.57 30.81
CA MET A 156 20.85 -25.68 31.46
C MET A 156 21.46 -24.31 31.81
N LYS A 157 22.72 -24.27 32.26
CA LYS A 157 23.46 -23.00 32.46
C LYS A 157 23.65 -22.24 31.15
N LYS A 158 24.00 -22.91 30.04
CA LYS A 158 24.11 -22.29 28.71
C LYS A 158 22.77 -21.74 28.22
N LEU A 159 21.67 -22.47 28.41
CA LEU A 159 20.34 -21.99 28.05
C LEU A 159 19.95 -20.74 28.85
N LYS A 160 20.27 -20.67 30.15
CA LYS A 160 20.08 -19.44 30.94
C LYS A 160 20.88 -18.25 30.39
N ILE A 161 22.10 -18.48 29.89
CA ILE A 161 22.94 -17.45 29.27
C ILE A 161 22.36 -17.00 27.92
N PHE A 162 21.88 -17.93 27.08
CA PHE A 162 21.31 -17.61 25.77
C PHE A 162 19.90 -17.00 25.84
N GLY A 163 19.12 -17.39 26.85
CA GLY A 163 17.80 -16.83 27.11
C GLY A 163 17.85 -15.46 27.80
N ALA A 164 18.99 -15.07 28.35
CA ALA A 164 19.16 -13.73 28.89
C ALA A 164 19.10 -12.70 27.74
N PRO A 165 18.46 -11.53 27.94
CA PRO A 165 18.40 -10.49 26.93
C PRO A 165 19.82 -10.07 26.55
N ARG A 166 20.11 -10.05 25.25
CA ARG A 166 21.43 -9.63 24.74
C ARG A 166 21.70 -8.21 25.20
N ARG A 167 22.77 -8.02 25.99
CA ARG A 167 23.25 -6.68 26.34
C ARG A 167 23.59 -5.95 25.04
N THR A 168 23.06 -4.75 24.86
CA THR A 168 23.50 -3.86 23.79
C THR A 168 25.01 -3.65 23.97
N PRO A 169 25.84 -3.85 22.92
CA PRO A 169 27.24 -3.52 23.02
C PRO A 169 27.37 -2.05 23.45
N PRO A 170 28.39 -1.69 24.25
CA PRO A 170 28.63 -0.30 24.58
C PRO A 170 28.77 0.49 23.26
N SER A 171 28.18 1.68 23.21
CA SER A 171 28.33 2.57 22.06
C SER A 171 29.82 2.75 21.77
N PRO A 172 30.25 2.66 20.49
CA PRO A 172 31.65 2.87 20.14
C PRO A 172 32.11 4.21 20.68
N LEU A 173 33.33 4.25 21.24
CA LEU A 173 33.93 5.50 21.70
C LEU A 173 34.00 6.49 20.54
N GLU A 174 33.75 7.77 20.82
CA GLU A 174 33.83 8.81 19.80
C GLU A 174 35.22 8.81 19.15
N PRO A 175 35.30 8.86 17.81
CA PRO A 175 36.58 8.85 17.11
C PRO A 175 37.35 10.14 17.44
N LYS A 176 38.49 10.00 18.13
CA LYS A 176 39.40 11.12 18.39
C LYS A 176 40.09 11.55 17.09
N ARG A 177 39.51 12.54 16.39
CA ARG A 177 40.11 13.13 15.19
C ARG A 177 41.33 13.98 15.57
N LYS A 178 42.53 13.42 15.45
CA LYS A 178 43.78 14.18 15.56
C LYS A 178 43.99 14.96 14.26
N LYS A 179 43.87 16.29 14.30
CA LYS A 179 44.24 17.14 13.16
C LYS A 179 45.75 17.06 12.96
N LYS A 180 46.20 16.82 11.72
CA LYS A 180 47.62 16.93 11.37
C LYS A 180 48.03 18.41 11.41
N PRO A 181 49.27 18.76 11.80
CA PRO A 181 49.72 20.13 11.76
C PRO A 181 49.76 20.63 10.31
N LEU A 182 49.59 21.95 10.14
CA LEU A 182 49.45 22.59 8.83
C LEU A 182 50.65 22.32 7.92
N GLU A 183 51.86 22.27 8.48
CA GLU A 183 53.10 21.96 7.76
C GLU A 183 53.03 20.62 7.01
N THR A 184 52.52 19.56 7.65
CA THR A 184 52.37 18.24 7.02
C THR A 184 51.29 18.20 5.94
N ILE A 185 50.36 19.16 5.97
CA ILE A 185 49.30 19.29 4.97
C ILE A 185 49.81 20.11 3.78
N MET A 186 50.57 21.18 4.05
CA MET A 186 51.14 22.07 3.04
C MET A 186 52.07 21.33 2.08
N THR A 187 52.92 20.43 2.57
CA THR A 187 53.83 19.61 1.73
C THR A 187 53.09 18.79 0.68
N ARG A 188 51.83 18.41 0.94
CA ARG A 188 50.99 17.67 -0.01
C ARG A 188 50.16 18.59 -0.90
N LEU A 189 49.77 19.76 -0.39
CA LEU A 189 48.96 20.73 -1.14
C LEU A 189 49.78 21.48 -2.19
N GLU A 190 51.05 21.77 -1.91
CA GLU A 190 51.95 22.50 -2.81
C GLU A 190 52.03 21.87 -4.23
N PRO A 191 52.33 20.56 -4.41
CA PRO A 191 52.35 19.95 -5.74
C PRO A 191 50.96 19.83 -6.38
N LEU A 192 49.89 19.80 -5.58
CA LEU A 192 48.49 19.77 -6.09
C LEU A 192 48.00 21.15 -6.50
N SER A 193 48.62 22.21 -5.99
CA SER A 193 48.31 23.61 -6.31
C SER A 193 48.97 24.07 -7.61
N LEU A 194 50.04 23.39 -8.03
CA LEU A 194 50.66 23.64 -9.32
C LEU A 194 49.75 23.10 -10.44
N PRO A 195 49.45 23.89 -11.48
CA PRO A 195 48.79 23.35 -12.65
C PRO A 195 49.68 22.23 -13.23
N LEU A 196 49.09 21.08 -13.54
CA LEU A 196 49.82 20.00 -14.21
C LEU A 196 50.49 20.57 -15.47
N ASN A 197 51.83 20.64 -15.49
CA ASN A 197 52.60 20.97 -16.68
C ASN A 197 52.37 19.88 -17.74
N ARG A 198 51.32 20.07 -18.54
CA ARG A 198 50.97 19.17 -19.63
C ARG A 198 51.94 19.44 -20.79
N PRO A 199 52.61 18.42 -21.36
CA PRO A 199 53.51 18.62 -22.48
C PRO A 199 52.74 19.22 -23.68
N PRO A 200 53.34 20.14 -24.44
CA PRO A 200 52.69 20.95 -25.48
C PRO A 200 52.22 20.16 -26.72
N ASN A 201 52.32 18.83 -26.73
CA ASN A 201 52.16 17.99 -27.92
C ASN A 201 51.00 16.98 -27.78
N MET A 202 49.91 17.36 -27.13
CA MET A 202 48.64 16.64 -27.24
C MET A 202 47.59 17.54 -27.91
N ASN A 203 46.91 17.01 -28.91
CA ASN A 203 45.85 17.62 -29.73
C ASN A 203 44.58 18.02 -28.94
N GLU A 204 44.70 18.32 -27.65
CA GLU A 204 43.60 18.80 -26.83
C GLU A 204 43.54 20.33 -26.93
N LYS A 205 42.48 20.82 -27.56
CA LYS A 205 42.16 22.26 -27.65
C LYS A 205 42.23 22.88 -26.25
N THR A 206 42.87 24.04 -26.14
CA THR A 206 42.93 24.80 -24.88
C THR A 206 41.51 25.10 -24.37
N TYR A 207 41.36 25.29 -23.06
CA TYR A 207 40.07 25.69 -22.47
C TYR A 207 39.51 26.90 -23.21
N GLU A 208 40.35 27.90 -23.48
CA GLU A 208 39.99 29.08 -24.26
C GLU A 208 39.45 28.72 -25.65
N GLU A 209 40.06 27.81 -26.40
CA GLU A 209 39.57 27.36 -27.71
C GLU A 209 38.27 26.54 -27.65
N LEU A 210 38.02 25.83 -26.55
CA LEU A 210 36.77 25.10 -26.34
C LEU A 210 35.59 26.05 -26.08
N TYR A 211 35.85 27.21 -25.46
CA TYR A 211 34.84 28.22 -25.12
C TYR A 211 34.82 29.41 -26.07
N THR A 212 35.81 29.55 -26.96
CA THR A 212 35.82 30.58 -28.00
C THR A 212 34.82 30.20 -29.08
N ILE A 213 33.69 30.90 -29.11
CA ILE A 213 32.67 30.75 -30.14
C ILE A 213 33.32 31.07 -31.49
N LYS A 214 33.20 30.13 -32.45
CA LYS A 214 33.73 30.35 -33.81
C LYS A 214 33.17 31.65 -34.39
N SER A 215 34.03 32.46 -35.01
CA SER A 215 33.63 33.73 -35.62
C SER A 215 32.50 33.60 -36.64
N ALA A 216 32.42 32.46 -37.34
CA ALA A 216 31.32 32.14 -38.26
C ALA A 216 29.96 32.00 -37.55
N VAL A 217 29.94 31.50 -36.31
CA VAL A 217 28.71 31.38 -35.50
C VAL A 217 28.24 32.76 -35.03
N LEU A 218 29.18 33.66 -34.68
CA LEU A 218 28.85 35.04 -34.30
C LEU A 218 28.23 35.85 -35.46
N LYS A 219 28.60 35.54 -36.70
CA LYS A 219 28.08 36.19 -37.92
C LYS A 219 26.78 35.56 -38.45
N HIS A 220 26.32 34.47 -37.86
CA HIS A 220 25.18 33.73 -38.39
C HIS A 220 23.85 34.38 -37.97
N ASN A 221 23.08 34.85 -38.95
CA ASN A 221 21.71 35.29 -38.74
C ASN A 221 20.77 34.08 -38.64
N ALA A 222 20.00 33.97 -37.55
CA ALA A 222 18.99 32.93 -37.42
C ALA A 222 17.94 33.02 -38.54
N SER A 223 17.50 31.86 -39.06
CA SER A 223 16.38 31.77 -40.00
C SER A 223 15.09 32.31 -39.39
N ASP A 224 14.15 32.76 -40.22
CA ASP A 224 12.90 33.33 -39.73
C ASP A 224 12.06 32.31 -38.94
N ARG A 225 12.16 31.02 -39.29
CA ARG A 225 11.55 29.94 -38.49
C ARG A 225 12.15 29.87 -37.08
N THR A 226 13.47 29.98 -36.93
CA THR A 226 14.11 29.97 -35.61
C THR A 226 13.75 31.21 -34.81
N LYS A 227 13.64 32.38 -35.46
CA LYS A 227 13.13 33.60 -34.82
C LYS A 227 11.70 33.39 -34.30
N ASN A 228 10.81 32.81 -35.11
CA ASN A 228 9.43 32.52 -34.71
C ASN A 228 9.33 31.50 -33.56
N LEU A 229 10.22 30.52 -33.53
CA LEU A 229 10.29 29.54 -32.42
C LEU A 229 10.88 30.12 -31.14
N ALA A 230 11.75 31.14 -31.25
CA ALA A 230 12.31 31.84 -30.10
C ALA A 230 11.31 32.77 -29.42
N VAL A 231 10.24 33.18 -30.11
CA VAL A 231 9.13 33.93 -29.50
C VAL A 231 8.41 33.00 -28.51
N ALA A 232 8.29 33.46 -27.26
CA ALA A 232 7.56 32.74 -26.23
C ALA A 232 6.11 32.53 -26.67
N LYS A 233 5.59 31.31 -26.46
CA LYS A 233 4.18 31.03 -26.73
C LYS A 233 3.30 31.83 -25.76
N PRO A 234 2.19 32.43 -26.23
CA PRO A 234 1.26 33.10 -25.34
C PRO A 234 0.68 32.09 -24.34
N LEU A 235 0.57 32.53 -23.08
CA LEU A 235 -0.10 31.76 -22.02
C LEU A 235 -1.60 31.67 -22.34
N ASN A 236 -2.22 30.59 -21.88
CA ASN A 236 -3.67 30.44 -22.00
C ASN A 236 -4.38 31.47 -21.10
N GLU A 237 -5.57 31.94 -21.49
CA GLU A 237 -6.33 32.95 -20.75
C GLU A 237 -6.66 32.50 -19.33
N GLU A 238 -6.98 31.21 -19.15
CA GLU A 238 -7.23 30.60 -17.85
C GLU A 238 -6.00 30.67 -16.93
N THR A 239 -4.79 30.49 -17.49
CA THR A 239 -3.54 30.56 -16.71
C THR A 239 -3.14 31.99 -16.37
N LEU A 240 -3.58 32.99 -17.15
CA LEU A 240 -3.36 34.41 -16.82
C LEU A 240 -4.19 34.85 -15.61
N MET A 241 -5.38 34.28 -15.41
CA MET A 241 -6.24 34.54 -14.24
C MET A 241 -5.56 34.11 -12.92
N ASP A 242 -4.85 32.98 -12.94
CA ASP A 242 -4.15 32.46 -11.76
C ASP A 242 -2.86 33.23 -11.45
N ILE A 243 -2.16 33.76 -12.44
CA ILE A 243 -0.95 34.57 -12.23
C ILE A 243 -1.29 35.92 -11.59
N ASN A 244 -2.43 36.50 -11.98
CA ASN A 244 -2.94 37.75 -11.41
C ASN A 244 -3.75 37.54 -10.12
N TYR A 245 -3.84 36.32 -9.60
CA TYR A 245 -4.54 36.02 -8.37
C TYR A 245 -3.75 36.50 -7.15
N ASN A 246 -4.18 37.61 -6.54
CA ASN A 246 -3.67 38.03 -5.25
C ASN A 246 -4.40 37.28 -4.12
N PRO A 247 -3.72 36.38 -3.37
CA PRO A 247 -4.36 35.60 -2.31
C PRO A 247 -4.89 36.46 -1.15
N LEU A 248 -4.47 37.73 -1.06
CA LEU A 248 -4.87 38.65 0.00
C LEU A 248 -6.24 39.31 -0.26
N ASP A 249 -6.69 39.37 -1.52
CA ASP A 249 -7.89 40.14 -1.90
C ASP A 249 -9.21 39.44 -1.52
N LYS A 250 -9.21 38.11 -1.38
CA LYS A 250 -10.44 37.34 -1.07
C LYS A 250 -10.84 37.32 0.43
N LEU A 251 -10.12 38.01 1.31
CA LEU A 251 -10.37 37.94 2.76
C LEU A 251 -11.27 39.04 3.34
N VAL A 252 -11.76 40.01 2.57
CA VAL A 252 -12.60 41.10 3.14
C VAL A 252 -13.87 40.55 3.80
N ASN A 253 -14.51 39.55 3.19
CA ASN A 253 -15.68 38.88 3.76
C ASN A 253 -15.31 37.86 4.84
N ALA A 254 -14.12 37.24 4.74
CA ALA A 254 -13.61 36.33 5.76
C ALA A 254 -13.35 37.04 7.10
N LYS A 255 -12.86 38.29 7.06
CA LYS A 255 -12.68 39.12 8.27
C LYS A 255 -13.99 39.45 8.98
N LYS A 256 -15.10 39.53 8.24
CA LYS A 256 -16.43 39.83 8.78
C LYS A 256 -17.24 38.58 9.10
N TYR A 257 -16.70 37.39 8.85
CA TYR A 257 -17.44 36.15 9.01
C TYR A 257 -17.62 35.80 10.49
N ILE A 258 -18.87 35.68 10.93
CA ILE A 258 -19.24 35.18 12.24
C ILE A 258 -19.45 33.67 12.09
N ALA A 259 -18.70 32.87 12.85
CA ALA A 259 -18.81 31.42 12.82
C ALA A 259 -20.21 30.96 13.24
N THR A 260 -20.81 30.06 12.45
CA THR A 260 -22.09 29.43 12.79
C THR A 260 -21.95 28.52 14.00
N ASP A 261 -23.04 28.27 14.70
CA ASP A 261 -23.02 27.46 15.93
C ASP A 261 -22.51 26.04 15.69
N ARG A 262 -22.78 25.47 14.51
CA ARG A 262 -22.21 24.18 14.09
C ARG A 262 -20.68 24.22 13.95
N ILE A 263 -20.12 25.31 13.41
CA ILE A 263 -18.66 25.46 13.30
C ILE A 263 -18.06 25.62 14.69
N LYS A 264 -18.72 26.35 15.59
CA LYS A 264 -18.31 26.43 17.00
C LYS A 264 -18.33 25.06 17.66
N GLU A 265 -19.40 24.28 17.51
CA GLU A 265 -19.51 22.92 18.03
C GLU A 265 -18.40 22.00 17.50
N LEU A 266 -18.12 22.03 16.20
CA LEU A 266 -17.06 21.24 15.58
C LEU A 266 -15.66 21.70 15.98
N SER A 267 -15.49 23.00 16.27
CA SER A 267 -14.21 23.55 16.73
C SER A 267 -13.90 23.18 18.19
N MET A 268 -14.92 22.87 18.98
CA MET A 268 -14.71 22.39 20.35
C MET A 268 -14.14 20.98 20.31
N PRO A 269 -13.00 20.72 20.99
CA PRO A 269 -12.41 19.39 21.01
C PRO A 269 -13.39 18.42 21.66
N LYS A 270 -13.69 17.32 20.95
CA LYS A 270 -14.55 16.27 21.49
C LYS A 270 -13.83 15.58 22.65
N VAL A 271 -14.17 15.97 23.89
CA VAL A 271 -13.74 15.28 25.10
C VAL A 271 -14.31 13.87 25.05
N ARG A 272 -13.44 12.88 24.82
CA ARG A 272 -13.81 11.48 24.95
C ARG A 272 -13.80 11.15 26.43
N GLU A 273 -14.87 10.56 26.93
CA GLU A 273 -14.83 9.91 28.25
C GLU A 273 -13.63 8.95 28.25
N THR A 274 -12.81 9.01 29.30
CA THR A 274 -11.74 8.04 29.49
C THR A 274 -12.36 6.65 29.42
N PRO A 275 -11.78 5.70 28.67
CA PRO A 275 -12.34 4.36 28.57
C PRO A 275 -12.50 3.83 29.99
N LYS A 276 -13.73 3.47 30.37
CA LYS A 276 -14.01 2.88 31.67
C LYS A 276 -13.08 1.67 31.80
N THR A 277 -12.35 1.60 32.92
CA THR A 277 -11.32 0.59 33.22
C THR A 277 -11.79 -0.87 33.05
N PHE A 278 -13.08 -1.11 32.90
CA PHE A 278 -13.69 -2.41 32.63
C PHE A 278 -13.37 -3.01 31.24
N ASP A 279 -12.94 -2.22 30.25
CA ASP A 279 -12.59 -2.75 28.93
C ASP A 279 -11.16 -3.33 28.87
N VAL A 280 -10.33 -3.07 29.88
CA VAL A 280 -9.03 -3.71 30.02
C VAL A 280 -9.24 -5.00 30.80
N LYS A 281 -9.21 -6.15 30.11
CA LYS A 281 -9.17 -7.44 30.78
C LYS A 281 -8.00 -7.44 31.77
N ALA A 282 -8.28 -7.78 33.02
CA ALA A 282 -7.27 -7.82 34.09
C ALA A 282 -6.07 -8.72 33.76
N ASP A 283 -6.27 -9.69 32.87
CA ASP A 283 -5.23 -10.58 32.37
C ASP A 283 -5.13 -10.48 30.84
N ALA A 284 -4.03 -9.90 30.37
CA ALA A 284 -3.78 -9.63 28.95
C ALA A 284 -3.69 -10.91 28.10
N PHE A 285 -3.44 -12.06 28.75
CA PHE A 285 -3.32 -13.36 28.09
C PHE A 285 -4.59 -14.21 28.18
N SER A 286 -5.66 -13.68 28.80
CA SER A 286 -6.93 -14.39 28.89
C SER A 286 -7.65 -14.46 27.54
N VAL A 287 -7.50 -15.61 26.88
CA VAL A 287 -8.16 -15.95 25.62
C VAL A 287 -9.63 -16.28 25.88
N ASN A 288 -10.53 -15.92 24.95
CA ASN A 288 -11.94 -16.27 25.03
C ASN A 288 -12.10 -17.81 25.14
N PRO A 289 -12.87 -18.37 26.09
CA PRO A 289 -13.03 -19.82 26.24
C PRO A 289 -13.57 -20.50 24.96
N ASN A 290 -14.34 -19.80 24.14
CA ASN A 290 -14.80 -20.33 22.85
C ASN A 290 -13.67 -20.43 21.82
N ALA A 291 -12.64 -19.58 21.91
CA ALA A 291 -11.46 -19.68 21.06
C ALA A 291 -10.56 -20.86 21.47
N LEU A 292 -10.54 -21.24 22.75
CA LEU A 292 -9.89 -22.49 23.20
C LEU A 292 -10.59 -23.74 22.65
N LYS A 293 -11.91 -23.66 22.47
CA LYS A 293 -12.74 -24.74 21.90
C LYS A 293 -12.81 -24.70 20.36
N ALA A 294 -12.24 -23.68 19.72
CA ALA A 294 -12.37 -23.48 18.29
C ALA A 294 -11.52 -24.48 17.50
N TRP A 295 -12.13 -25.11 16.50
CA TRP A 295 -11.42 -26.03 15.60
C TRP A 295 -10.64 -25.26 14.55
N CYS A 296 -9.32 -25.50 14.49
CA CYS A 296 -8.49 -24.92 13.44
C CYS A 296 -8.87 -25.48 12.07
N SER A 297 -9.14 -24.60 11.10
CA SER A 297 -9.44 -25.02 9.73
C SER A 297 -8.23 -25.74 9.09
N PRO A 298 -8.45 -26.66 8.12
CA PRO A 298 -7.36 -27.39 7.48
C PRO A 298 -6.28 -26.47 6.87
N ARG A 299 -6.69 -25.31 6.35
CA ARG A 299 -5.78 -24.30 5.79
C ARG A 299 -4.87 -23.70 6.85
N ILE A 300 -5.42 -23.31 8.01
CA ILE A 300 -4.63 -22.75 9.12
C ILE A 300 -3.63 -23.79 9.63
N LYS A 301 -4.05 -25.06 9.76
CA LYS A 301 -3.15 -26.17 10.11
C LYS A 301 -2.00 -26.33 9.10
N ARG A 302 -2.26 -26.16 7.80
CA ARG A 302 -1.23 -26.23 6.76
C ARG A 302 -0.23 -25.09 6.86
N LEU A 303 -0.73 -23.87 7.08
CA LEU A 303 0.11 -22.66 7.21
C LEU A 303 0.92 -22.64 8.50
N ALA A 304 0.41 -23.23 9.58
CA ALA A 304 1.11 -23.33 10.86
C ALA A 304 2.26 -24.36 10.83
N ARG A 305 2.39 -25.18 9.79
CA ARG A 305 3.54 -26.08 9.65
C ARG A 305 4.79 -25.24 9.32
N PRO A 306 5.94 -25.49 9.98
CA PRO A 306 7.16 -24.79 9.67
C PRO A 306 7.56 -25.03 8.21
N ILE A 307 8.00 -23.97 7.53
CA ILE A 307 8.57 -24.08 6.19
C ILE A 307 9.99 -24.62 6.36
N ILE A 308 10.20 -25.88 5.98
CA ILE A 308 11.53 -26.47 5.87
C ILE A 308 12.14 -25.87 4.60
N ARG A 309 13.26 -25.16 4.75
CA ARG A 309 14.09 -24.68 3.64
C ARG A 309 15.37 -25.49 3.67
N ASP A 310 15.67 -26.16 2.56
CA ASP A 310 16.92 -26.86 2.33
C ASP A 310 18.04 -25.86 1.96
#